data_AF-A0A7C1JA48-F1
#
_entry.id   AF-A0A7C1JA48-F1
#
_cell.length_a   1.000
_cell.length_b   1.000
_cell.length_c   1.000
_cell.angle_alpha   90.00
_cell.angle_beta   90.00
_cell.angle_gamma   90.00
#
_symmetry.space_group_name_H-M   'P 1'
#
loop_
_entity.id
_entity.type
_entity.pdbx_description
1 polymer ?
#
loop_
_entity_poly.entity_id
_entity_poly.type
_entity_poly.pdbx_seq_one_letter_code
_entity_poly.pdbx_strand_id
1 'polypeptide(L)'
;MKRIYLSIFLVSSSVLMLQVSLTRLFSIYLWYHFAFMVISIAMLGLGSAGTVLSIYPRLKNISNISTYAMFAGLSIILGYVASNHIPFDPVKLSWDRMQVFYVALYYIVLSIPFFFSGILIATVLLMYSEKSGLIYGADLLGAGTGALSVILLLNIAGPQFTVLLASTLCFIGALIAGGENIKPLTAMFVLINLLLLIIHPEFINVRISQYKELSLSLKYRGAEEIGLSIDEGGLQVLMA
;
A
#
# COMPACT_ATOMS: atom_id res chain seq x y z
N MET A 1 -15.70 10.18 20.89
CA MET A 1 -14.60 9.29 21.34
C MET A 1 -14.69 7.87 20.80
N LYS A 2 -15.76 7.08 21.04
CA LYS A 2 -15.88 5.70 20.49
C LYS A 2 -15.63 5.63 18.97
N ARG A 3 -16.17 6.60 18.22
CA ARG A 3 -15.96 6.77 16.77
C ARG A 3 -14.49 6.97 16.38
N ILE A 4 -13.73 7.73 17.18
CA ILE A 4 -12.31 8.00 16.92
C ILE A 4 -11.48 6.73 17.13
N TYR A 5 -11.75 5.96 18.20
CA TYR A 5 -11.07 4.68 18.42
C TYR A 5 -11.34 3.68 17.30
N LEU A 6 -12.58 3.60 16.83
CA LEU A 6 -12.93 2.72 15.71
C LEU A 6 -12.27 3.20 14.41
N SER A 7 -12.19 4.51 14.17
CA SER A 7 -11.46 5.06 13.02
C SER A 7 -9.97 4.72 13.08
N ILE A 8 -9.32 4.83 14.24
CA ILE A 8 -7.91 4.46 14.40
C ILE A 8 -7.74 2.96 14.15
N PHE A 9 -8.55 2.13 14.79
CA PHE A 9 -8.52 0.67 14.59
C PHE A 9 -8.56 0.29 13.10
N LEU A 10 -9.47 0.89 12.33
CA LEU A 10 -9.61 0.61 10.90
C LEU A 10 -8.42 1.13 10.07
N VAL A 11 -7.94 2.35 10.35
CA VAL A 11 -6.80 2.93 9.64
C VAL A 11 -5.51 2.16 9.95
N SER A 12 -5.27 1.81 11.21
CA SER A 12 -4.10 1.03 11.63
C SER A 12 -4.15 -0.40 11.05
N SER A 13 -5.33 -1.01 11.00
CA SER A 13 -5.55 -2.28 10.31
C SER A 13 -5.20 -2.19 8.81
N SER A 14 -5.67 -1.14 8.13
CA SER A 14 -5.33 -0.87 6.74
C SER A 14 -3.81 -0.70 6.53
N VAL A 15 -3.16 0.10 7.38
CA VAL A 15 -1.73 0.41 7.26
C VAL A 15 -0.87 -0.84 7.38
N LEU A 16 -1.14 -1.67 8.39
CA LEU A 16 -0.39 -2.92 8.57
C LEU A 16 -0.72 -3.94 7.48
N MET A 17 -1.98 -4.03 7.07
CA MET A 17 -2.38 -4.89 5.95
C MET A 17 -1.64 -4.50 4.66
N LEU A 18 -1.53 -3.20 4.38
CA LEU A 18 -0.76 -2.68 3.25
C LEU A 18 0.73 -3.00 3.38
N GLN A 19 1.33 -2.73 4.55
CA GLN A 19 2.76 -2.95 4.77
C GLN A 19 3.13 -4.41 4.55
N VAL A 20 2.38 -5.35 5.14
CA VAL A 20 2.64 -6.79 5.00
C VAL A 20 2.36 -7.28 3.58
N SER A 21 1.34 -6.73 2.92
CA SER A 21 1.07 -7.04 1.50
C SER A 21 2.24 -6.62 0.61
N LEU A 22 2.73 -5.39 0.79
CA LEU A 22 3.85 -4.84 0.04
C LEU A 22 5.15 -5.61 0.30
N THR A 23 5.45 -6.03 1.54
CA THR A 23 6.65 -6.85 1.82
C THR A 23 6.59 -8.19 1.10
N ARG A 24 5.42 -8.85 1.09
CA ARG A 24 5.24 -10.12 0.36
C ARG A 24 5.36 -9.90 -1.14
N LEU A 25 4.71 -8.86 -1.68
CA LEU A 25 4.80 -8.48 -3.08
C LEU A 25 6.25 -8.23 -3.51
N PHE A 26 6.99 -7.40 -2.77
CA PHE A 26 8.35 -7.03 -3.15
C PHE A 26 9.31 -8.22 -3.02
N SER A 27 9.13 -9.07 -2.01
CA SER A 27 9.88 -10.32 -1.90
C SER A 27 9.66 -11.24 -3.11
N ILE A 28 8.41 -11.34 -3.59
CA ILE A 28 8.05 -12.14 -4.76
C ILE A 28 8.54 -11.50 -6.06
N TYR A 29 8.40 -10.19 -6.26
CA TYR A 29 8.67 -9.55 -7.54
C TYR A 29 10.11 -9.05 -7.71
N LEU A 30 10.70 -8.44 -6.69
CA LEU A 30 11.95 -7.67 -6.80
C LEU A 30 13.15 -8.33 -6.10
N TRP A 31 12.94 -9.43 -5.36
CA TRP A 31 13.88 -10.18 -4.49
C TRP A 31 13.75 -9.81 -3.00
N TYR A 32 14.11 -10.75 -2.12
CA TYR A 32 13.83 -10.65 -0.67
C TYR A 32 14.43 -9.40 0.00
N HIS A 33 15.56 -8.88 -0.51
CA HIS A 33 16.21 -7.68 0.02
C HIS A 33 15.30 -6.44 -0.04
N PHE A 34 14.40 -6.35 -1.01
CA PHE A 34 13.47 -5.22 -1.14
C PHE A 34 12.28 -5.28 -0.18
N ALA A 35 12.08 -6.39 0.55
CA ALA A 35 11.08 -6.42 1.62
C ALA A 35 11.43 -5.44 2.75
N PHE A 36 12.70 -5.30 3.11
CA PHE A 36 13.16 -4.33 4.12
C PHE A 36 12.96 -2.87 3.67
N MET A 37 12.96 -2.63 2.36
CA MET A 37 12.65 -1.32 1.79
C MET A 37 11.24 -0.88 2.20
N VAL A 38 10.26 -1.77 2.15
CA VAL A 38 8.86 -1.45 2.52
C VAL A 38 8.75 -0.99 3.97
N ILE A 39 9.48 -1.63 4.89
CA ILE A 39 9.54 -1.21 6.30
C ILE A 39 10.11 0.20 6.41
N SER A 40 11.20 0.48 5.67
CA SER A 40 11.84 1.80 5.64
C SER A 40 10.90 2.88 5.06
N ILE A 41 10.11 2.55 4.04
CA ILE A 41 9.09 3.43 3.45
C ILE A 41 7.99 3.74 4.47
N ALA A 42 7.51 2.73 5.19
CA ALA A 42 6.50 2.90 6.22
C ALA A 42 7.01 3.81 7.35
N MET A 43 8.25 3.60 7.80
CA MET A 43 8.90 4.45 8.79
C MET A 43 9.15 5.87 8.26
N LEU A 44 9.50 6.05 6.98
CA LEU A 44 9.66 7.36 6.36
C LEU A 44 8.33 8.13 6.36
N GLY A 45 7.23 7.50 5.97
CA GLY A 45 5.91 8.12 5.97
C GLY A 45 5.44 8.51 7.37
N LEU A 46 5.50 7.58 8.33
CA LEU A 46 5.11 7.85 9.73
C LEU A 46 6.03 8.88 10.40
N GLY A 47 7.35 8.78 10.17
CA GLY A 47 8.34 9.71 10.72
C GLY A 47 8.20 11.11 10.16
N SER A 48 8.07 11.24 8.84
CA SER A 48 7.84 12.54 8.18
C SER A 48 6.52 13.18 8.61
N ALA A 49 5.47 12.39 8.86
CA ALA A 49 4.22 12.89 9.44
C ALA A 49 4.45 13.53 10.82
N GLY A 50 5.22 12.89 11.70
CA GLY A 50 5.59 13.45 13.00
C GLY A 50 6.42 14.74 12.89
N THR A 51 7.38 14.78 11.96
CA THR A 51 8.19 15.98 11.69
C THR A 51 7.33 17.14 11.18
N VAL A 52 6.48 16.89 10.18
CA VAL A 52 5.57 17.90 9.62
C VAL A 52 4.61 18.42 10.69
N LEU A 53 4.08 17.54 11.53
CA LEU A 53 3.17 17.92 12.62
C LEU A 53 3.89 18.76 13.71
N SER A 54 5.19 18.57 13.87
CA SER A 54 6.02 19.35 14.80
C SER A 54 6.31 20.77 14.25
N ILE A 55 6.58 20.89 12.94
CA ILE A 55 6.84 22.17 12.27
C ILE A 55 5.55 22.97 12.03
N TYR A 56 4.44 22.29 11.72
CA TYR A 56 3.16 22.89 11.40
C TYR A 56 2.06 22.46 12.40
N PRO A 57 2.03 23.03 13.62
CA PRO A 57 1.04 22.69 14.64
C PRO A 57 -0.41 22.89 14.20
N ARG A 58 -0.67 23.74 13.20
CA ARG A 58 -2.01 23.97 12.62
C ARG A 58 -2.64 22.70 12.04
N LEU A 59 -1.82 21.71 11.66
CA LEU A 59 -2.30 20.42 11.17
C LEU A 59 -2.85 19.52 12.28
N LYS A 60 -2.53 19.80 13.57
CA LYS A 60 -3.03 19.10 14.76
C LYS A 60 -4.49 19.47 15.05
N ASN A 61 -5.38 19.20 14.09
CA ASN A 61 -6.80 19.49 14.23
C ASN A 61 -7.65 18.21 14.13
N ILE A 62 -8.44 17.97 15.17
CA ILE A 62 -9.31 16.81 15.28
C ILE A 62 -10.41 16.78 14.21
N SER A 63 -10.82 17.96 13.70
CA SER A 63 -11.82 18.06 12.63
C SER A 63 -11.35 17.42 11.33
N ASN A 64 -10.03 17.35 11.12
CA ASN A 64 -9.42 16.91 9.87
C ASN A 64 -9.12 15.40 9.85
N ILE A 65 -9.41 14.65 10.92
CA ILE A 65 -9.19 13.20 10.99
C ILE A 65 -9.85 12.48 9.83
N SER A 66 -11.12 12.82 9.55
CA SER A 66 -11.88 12.22 8.45
C SER A 66 -11.18 12.48 7.11
N THR A 67 -10.61 13.67 6.93
CA THR A 67 -9.88 14.06 5.73
C THR A 67 -8.55 13.31 5.60
N TYR A 68 -7.79 13.17 6.69
CA TYR A 68 -6.54 12.40 6.68
C TYR A 68 -6.79 10.91 6.42
N ALA A 69 -7.83 10.31 7.00
CA ALA A 69 -8.22 8.93 6.71
C ALA A 69 -8.64 8.74 5.25
N MET A 70 -9.38 9.70 4.69
CA MET A 70 -9.78 9.67 3.29
C MET A 70 -8.57 9.77 2.36
N PHE A 71 -7.64 10.70 2.62
CA PHE A 71 -6.41 10.80 1.84
C PHE A 71 -5.51 9.58 1.99
N ALA A 72 -5.45 8.97 3.18
CA ALA A 72 -4.78 7.69 3.38
C ALA A 72 -5.36 6.63 2.44
N GLY A 73 -6.68 6.43 2.43
CA GLY A 73 -7.34 5.48 1.52
C GLY A 73 -7.04 5.77 0.05
N LEU A 74 -7.23 7.01 -0.38
CA LEU A 74 -6.97 7.42 -1.77
C LEU A 74 -5.52 7.17 -2.18
N SER A 75 -4.56 7.51 -1.32
CA SER A 75 -3.14 7.32 -1.57
C SER A 75 -2.71 5.85 -1.58
N ILE A 76 -3.45 4.94 -0.95
CA ILE A 76 -3.21 3.50 -1.08
C ILE A 76 -3.47 3.05 -2.51
N ILE A 77 -4.62 3.45 -3.09
CA ILE A 77 -4.98 3.08 -4.47
C ILE A 77 -4.02 3.75 -5.45
N LEU A 78 -3.84 5.07 -5.34
CA LEU A 78 -2.98 5.83 -6.24
C LEU A 78 -1.53 5.37 -6.14
N GLY A 79 -1.05 5.11 -4.92
CA GLY A 79 0.29 4.60 -4.66
C GLY A 79 0.52 3.24 -5.31
N TYR A 80 -0.44 2.31 -5.16
CA TYR A 80 -0.35 1.00 -5.79
C TYR A 80 -0.37 1.07 -7.33
N VAL A 81 -1.30 1.83 -7.91
CA VAL A 81 -1.38 2.02 -9.37
C VAL A 81 -0.11 2.68 -9.90
N ALA A 82 0.33 3.78 -9.29
CA ALA A 82 1.56 4.46 -9.68
C ALA A 82 2.77 3.51 -9.58
N SER A 83 2.84 2.69 -8.53
CA SER A 83 3.92 1.72 -8.34
C SER A 83 4.00 0.64 -9.43
N ASN A 84 2.87 0.30 -10.07
CA ASN A 84 2.82 -0.65 -11.18
C ASN A 84 3.29 -0.04 -12.51
N HIS A 85 3.33 1.29 -12.62
CA HIS A 85 3.80 2.00 -13.82
C HIS A 85 5.29 2.35 -13.77
N ILE A 86 5.96 2.16 -12.64
CA ILE A 86 7.39 2.42 -12.50
C ILE A 86 8.16 1.23 -13.11
N PRO A 87 8.94 1.42 -14.21
CA PRO A 87 9.65 0.35 -14.88
C PRO A 87 10.96 0.03 -14.14
N PHE A 88 10.84 -0.50 -12.93
CA PHE A 88 11.98 -0.86 -12.08
C PHE A 88 12.45 -2.29 -12.34
N ASP A 89 13.75 -2.44 -12.58
CA ASP A 89 14.41 -3.73 -12.78
C ASP A 89 15.60 -3.85 -11.82
N PRO A 90 15.51 -4.70 -10.78
CA PRO A 90 16.59 -4.91 -9.81
C PRO A 90 17.92 -5.32 -10.43
N VAL A 91 17.92 -6.02 -11.57
CA VAL A 91 19.15 -6.51 -12.21
C VAL A 91 19.96 -5.36 -12.81
N LYS A 92 19.26 -4.32 -13.27
CA LYS A 92 19.86 -3.12 -13.87
C LYS A 92 20.39 -2.14 -12.82
N LEU A 93 20.04 -2.32 -11.55
CA LEU A 93 20.38 -1.39 -10.47
C LEU A 93 21.89 -1.14 -10.32
N SER A 94 22.73 -2.15 -10.58
CA SER A 94 24.19 -2.02 -10.44
C SER A 94 24.86 -1.16 -11.52
N TRP A 95 24.17 -0.93 -12.65
CA TRP A 95 24.78 -0.37 -13.87
C TRP A 95 24.03 0.86 -14.39
N ASP A 96 22.72 0.97 -14.11
CA ASP A 96 21.85 2.05 -14.58
C ASP A 96 21.44 2.97 -13.42
N ARG A 97 21.91 4.22 -13.45
CA ARG A 97 21.59 5.23 -12.43
C ARG A 97 20.11 5.62 -12.42
N MET A 98 19.38 5.41 -13.52
CA MET A 98 17.93 5.65 -13.56
C MET A 98 17.17 4.73 -12.61
N GLN A 99 17.68 3.52 -12.35
CA GLN A 99 17.06 2.60 -11.40
C GLN A 99 17.11 3.12 -9.96
N VAL A 100 18.17 3.84 -9.58
CA VAL A 100 18.24 4.51 -8.27
C VAL A 100 17.17 5.59 -8.13
N PHE A 101 16.89 6.33 -9.21
CA PHE A 101 15.80 7.29 -9.25
C PHE A 101 14.43 6.61 -9.10
N TYR A 102 14.21 5.46 -9.74
CA TYR A 102 12.98 4.67 -9.54
C TYR A 102 12.81 4.19 -8.10
N VAL A 103 13.88 3.78 -7.43
CA VAL A 103 13.83 3.45 -5.99
C VAL A 103 13.39 4.66 -5.17
N ALA A 104 13.97 5.85 -5.42
CA ALA A 104 13.54 7.08 -4.74
C ALA A 104 12.06 7.39 -5.02
N LEU A 105 11.59 7.17 -6.25
CA LEU A 105 10.19 7.33 -6.62
C LEU A 105 9.28 6.35 -5.86
N TYR A 106 9.69 5.08 -5.70
CA TYR A 106 8.98 4.13 -4.84
C TYR A 106 8.88 4.62 -3.39
N TYR A 107 9.97 5.15 -2.82
CA TYR A 107 9.95 5.71 -1.48
C TYR A 107 8.96 6.86 -1.34
N ILE A 108 8.96 7.79 -2.30
CA ILE A 108 8.04 8.93 -2.28
C ILE A 108 6.60 8.44 -2.42
N VAL A 109 6.28 7.71 -3.49
CA VAL A 109 4.92 7.31 -3.82
C VAL A 109 4.30 6.43 -2.74
N LEU A 110 5.02 5.41 -2.28
CA LEU A 110 4.48 4.45 -1.32
C LEU A 110 4.51 4.96 0.12
N SER A 111 5.27 6.01 0.45
CA SER A 111 5.25 6.60 1.81
C SER A 111 4.02 7.47 2.06
N ILE A 112 3.37 8.00 1.02
CA ILE A 112 2.19 8.87 1.12
C ILE A 112 1.04 8.28 1.97
N PRO A 113 0.61 7.01 1.79
CA PRO A 113 -0.43 6.42 2.65
C PRO A 113 0.00 6.33 4.11
N PHE A 114 1.26 5.99 4.38
CA PHE A 114 1.80 5.95 5.74
C PHE A 114 1.89 7.37 6.35
N PHE A 115 2.17 8.38 5.54
CA PHE A 115 2.21 9.77 5.96
C PHE A 115 0.84 10.27 6.44
N PHE A 116 -0.22 10.10 5.63
CA PHE A 116 -1.55 10.55 6.04
C PHE A 116 -2.10 9.78 7.24
N SER A 117 -1.89 8.46 7.29
CA SER A 117 -2.22 7.67 8.47
C SER A 117 -1.41 8.09 9.69
N GLY A 118 -0.13 8.43 9.52
CA GLY A 118 0.73 8.95 10.57
C GLY A 118 0.24 10.29 11.12
N ILE A 119 -0.15 11.23 10.26
CA ILE A 119 -0.73 12.51 10.70
C ILE A 119 -2.00 12.26 11.52
N LEU A 120 -2.86 11.36 11.07
CA LEU A 120 -4.10 11.00 11.76
C LEU A 120 -3.80 10.47 13.17
N ILE A 121 -2.99 9.41 13.26
CA ILE A 121 -2.69 8.73 14.53
C ILE A 121 -1.96 9.68 15.49
N ALA A 122 -0.94 10.41 15.00
CA ALA A 122 -0.20 11.38 15.79
C ALA A 122 -1.09 12.54 16.27
N THR A 123 -1.99 13.06 15.43
CA THR A 123 -2.93 14.11 15.84
C THR A 123 -3.84 13.64 16.97
N VAL A 124 -4.37 12.41 16.87
CA VAL A 124 -5.24 11.88 17.94
C VAL A 124 -4.47 11.65 19.24
N LEU A 125 -3.26 11.09 19.17
CA LEU A 125 -2.40 10.87 20.34
C LEU A 125 -2.01 12.17 21.04
N LEU A 126 -1.69 13.22 20.26
CA LEU A 126 -1.30 14.52 20.81
C LEU A 126 -2.49 15.28 21.41
N MET A 127 -3.67 15.23 20.78
CA MET A 127 -4.85 15.95 21.24
C MET A 127 -5.58 15.26 22.40
N TYR A 128 -5.40 13.95 22.57
CA TYR A 128 -6.04 13.15 23.63
C TYR A 128 -5.00 12.36 24.44
N SER A 129 -3.92 13.03 24.85
CA SER A 129 -2.81 12.42 25.62
C SER A 129 -3.28 11.71 26.89
N GLU A 130 -4.30 12.24 27.57
CA GLU A 130 -4.91 11.63 28.77
C GLU A 130 -5.50 10.23 28.52
N LYS A 131 -5.89 9.92 27.27
CA LYS A 131 -6.47 8.63 26.87
C LYS A 131 -5.56 7.85 25.91
N SER A 132 -4.27 8.19 25.89
CA SER A 132 -3.25 7.57 25.05
C SER A 132 -3.26 6.05 25.13
N GLY A 133 -3.45 5.45 26.32
CA GLY A 133 -3.53 3.99 26.48
C GLY A 133 -4.66 3.32 25.68
N LEU A 134 -5.85 3.93 25.63
CA LEU A 134 -6.97 3.39 24.84
C LEU A 134 -6.78 3.62 23.34
N ILE A 135 -6.20 4.76 22.96
CA ILE A 135 -5.88 5.08 21.57
C ILE A 135 -4.84 4.10 21.04
N TYR A 136 -3.77 3.88 21.80
CA TYR A 136 -2.71 2.93 21.49
C TYR A 136 -3.23 1.50 21.49
N GLY A 137 -4.14 1.15 22.42
CA GLY A 137 -4.81 -0.15 22.40
C GLY A 137 -5.63 -0.38 21.13
N ALA A 138 -6.38 0.63 20.67
CA ALA A 138 -7.12 0.55 19.41
C ALA A 138 -6.20 0.46 18.18
N ASP A 139 -5.10 1.20 18.19
CA ASP A 139 -4.06 1.16 17.15
C ASP A 139 -3.41 -0.24 17.06
N LEU A 140 -2.96 -0.80 18.19
CA LEU A 140 -2.36 -2.13 18.26
C LEU A 140 -3.33 -3.25 17.89
N LEU A 141 -4.59 -3.19 18.36
CA LEU A 141 -5.61 -4.16 17.95
C LEU A 141 -5.92 -4.07 16.46
N GLY A 142 -5.98 -2.84 15.92
CA GLY A 142 -6.14 -2.60 14.49
C GLY A 142 -4.97 -3.20 13.69
N ALA A 143 -3.76 -2.83 14.06
CA ALA A 143 -2.51 -3.33 13.48
C ALA A 143 -2.43 -4.87 13.50
N GLY A 144 -2.71 -5.50 14.65
CA GLY A 144 -2.69 -6.95 14.81
C GLY A 144 -3.75 -7.66 13.97
N THR A 145 -4.98 -7.12 13.93
CA THR A 145 -6.04 -7.67 13.07
C THR A 145 -5.70 -7.54 11.59
N GLY A 146 -5.19 -6.39 11.14
CA GLY A 146 -4.74 -6.19 9.76
C GLY A 146 -3.61 -7.14 9.36
N ALA A 147 -2.63 -7.34 10.25
CA ALA A 147 -1.52 -8.25 10.02
C ALA A 147 -1.94 -9.73 9.96
N LEU A 148 -3.00 -10.15 10.66
CA LEU A 148 -3.56 -11.50 10.54
C LEU A 148 -4.44 -11.64 9.28
N SER A 149 -5.31 -10.67 9.03
CA SER A 149 -6.24 -10.68 7.89
C SER A 149 -5.50 -10.74 6.55
N VAL A 150 -4.37 -10.04 6.42
CA VAL A 150 -3.57 -10.03 5.19
C VAL A 150 -3.08 -11.42 4.79
N ILE A 151 -2.77 -12.30 5.76
CA ILE A 151 -2.25 -13.64 5.50
C ILE A 151 -3.34 -14.46 4.81
N LEU A 152 -4.57 -14.40 5.32
CA LEU A 152 -5.72 -15.09 4.74
C LEU A 152 -6.06 -14.52 3.35
N LEU A 153 -6.10 -13.20 3.24
CA LEU A 153 -6.45 -12.49 1.99
C LEU A 153 -5.48 -12.79 0.85
N LEU A 154 -4.18 -12.78 1.12
CA LEU A 154 -3.16 -13.07 0.11
C LEU A 154 -3.17 -14.54 -0.33
N ASN A 155 -3.70 -15.47 0.46
CA ASN A 155 -3.85 -16.87 0.06
C ASN A 155 -5.12 -17.14 -0.76
N ILE A 156 -6.18 -16.34 -0.57
CA ILE A 156 -7.50 -16.62 -1.17
C ILE A 156 -7.82 -15.70 -2.36
N ALA A 157 -7.48 -14.41 -2.27
CA ALA A 157 -7.91 -13.40 -3.24
C ALA A 157 -6.75 -12.74 -3.99
N GLY A 158 -5.54 -12.73 -3.41
CA GLY A 158 -4.36 -12.12 -4.01
C GLY A 158 -4.16 -10.63 -3.67
N PRO A 159 -3.11 -10.00 -4.21
CA PRO A 159 -2.64 -8.70 -3.70
C PRO A 159 -3.56 -7.52 -3.99
N GLN A 160 -4.21 -7.51 -5.16
CA GLN A 160 -5.11 -6.42 -5.58
C GLN A 160 -6.30 -6.25 -4.63
N PHE A 161 -6.89 -7.34 -4.16
CA PHE A 161 -7.99 -7.31 -3.20
C PHE A 161 -7.54 -6.78 -1.85
N THR A 162 -6.31 -7.11 -1.46
CA THR A 162 -5.74 -6.64 -0.20
C THR A 162 -5.55 -5.12 -0.22
N VAL A 163 -5.09 -4.55 -1.34
CA VAL A 163 -4.96 -3.10 -1.51
C VAL A 163 -6.34 -2.41 -1.50
N LEU A 164 -7.32 -2.95 -2.23
CA LEU A 164 -8.68 -2.40 -2.25
C LEU A 164 -9.35 -2.46 -0.87
N LEU A 165 -9.20 -3.57 -0.15
CA LEU A 165 -9.72 -3.70 1.21
C LEU A 165 -9.03 -2.72 2.16
N ALA A 166 -7.72 -2.54 2.07
CA ALA A 166 -6.98 -1.59 2.90
C ALA A 166 -7.53 -0.17 2.68
N SER A 167 -7.63 0.24 1.41
CA SER A 167 -8.23 1.52 1.05
C SER A 167 -9.67 1.66 1.57
N THR A 168 -10.47 0.60 1.47
CA THR A 168 -11.87 0.60 1.94
C THR A 168 -11.95 0.80 3.45
N LEU A 169 -11.08 0.15 4.24
CA LEU A 169 -11.02 0.33 5.69
C LEU A 169 -10.68 1.79 6.06
N CYS A 170 -9.76 2.43 5.36
CA CYS A 170 -9.46 3.85 5.52
C CYS A 170 -10.67 4.76 5.22
N PHE A 171 -11.39 4.50 4.13
CA PHE A 171 -12.60 5.27 3.79
C PHE A 171 -13.74 5.05 4.79
N ILE A 172 -13.95 3.83 5.29
CA ILE A 172 -14.91 3.54 6.36
C ILE A 172 -14.48 4.27 7.64
N GLY A 173 -13.20 4.25 7.98
CA GLY A 173 -12.64 5.02 9.09
C GLY A 173 -12.93 6.51 8.95
N ALA A 174 -12.75 7.07 7.76
CA ALA A 174 -13.08 8.46 7.45
C ALA A 174 -14.58 8.78 7.66
N LEU A 175 -15.49 7.94 7.18
CA LEU A 175 -16.95 8.12 7.40
C LEU A 175 -17.30 8.08 8.90
N ILE A 176 -16.71 7.14 9.63
CA ILE A 176 -16.93 6.99 11.06
C ILE A 176 -16.36 8.18 11.83
N ALA A 177 -15.22 8.75 11.43
CA ALA A 177 -14.65 9.93 12.06
C ALA A 177 -15.56 11.18 11.95
N GLY A 178 -16.32 11.31 10.86
CA GLY A 178 -17.51 12.18 10.82
C GLY A 178 -17.39 13.56 10.18
N GLY A 179 -16.44 13.80 9.27
CA GLY A 179 -16.30 15.10 8.59
C GLY A 179 -17.43 15.39 7.59
N GLU A 180 -18.32 16.33 7.90
CA GLU A 180 -19.57 16.55 7.16
C GLU A 180 -19.38 16.93 5.68
N ASN A 181 -18.39 17.76 5.39
CA ASN A 181 -18.14 18.26 4.04
C ASN A 181 -17.61 17.18 3.07
N ILE A 182 -16.94 16.14 3.60
CA ILE A 182 -16.32 15.09 2.78
C ILE A 182 -17.07 13.77 2.80
N LYS A 183 -18.06 13.61 3.70
CA LYS A 183 -18.92 12.42 3.79
C LYS A 183 -19.46 11.91 2.44
N PRO A 184 -20.09 12.73 1.57
CA PRO A 184 -20.66 12.20 0.32
C PRO A 184 -19.56 11.68 -0.61
N LEU A 185 -18.44 12.38 -0.69
CA LEU A 185 -17.31 12.00 -1.52
C LEU A 185 -16.63 10.72 -0.99
N THR A 186 -16.42 10.61 0.32
CA THR A 186 -15.89 9.40 0.96
C THR A 186 -16.85 8.22 0.77
N ALA A 187 -18.16 8.42 0.90
CA ALA A 187 -19.16 7.37 0.68
C ALA A 187 -19.16 6.87 -0.76
N MET A 188 -19.00 7.78 -1.73
CA MET A 188 -18.81 7.44 -3.14
C MET A 188 -17.57 6.55 -3.33
N PHE A 189 -16.43 6.91 -2.72
CA PHE A 189 -15.22 6.06 -2.80
C PHE A 189 -15.38 4.69 -2.15
N VAL A 190 -16.10 4.59 -1.02
CA VAL A 190 -16.44 3.29 -0.42
C VAL A 190 -17.26 2.46 -1.40
N LEU A 191 -18.31 3.04 -1.98
CA LEU A 191 -19.19 2.33 -2.90
C LEU A 191 -18.44 1.86 -4.15
N ILE A 192 -17.59 2.72 -4.73
CA ILE A 192 -16.72 2.36 -5.86
C ILE A 192 -15.79 1.20 -5.49
N ASN A 193 -15.15 1.24 -4.32
CA ASN A 193 -14.25 0.15 -3.90
C ASN A 193 -15.00 -1.16 -3.65
N LEU A 194 -16.18 -1.11 -3.04
CA LEU A 194 -17.02 -2.29 -2.82
C LEU A 194 -17.50 -2.88 -4.15
N LEU A 195 -17.89 -2.05 -5.10
CA LEU A 195 -18.23 -2.50 -6.46
C LEU A 195 -17.02 -3.15 -7.14
N LEU A 196 -15.83 -2.55 -7.07
CA LEU A 196 -14.61 -3.12 -7.62
C LEU A 196 -14.20 -4.45 -6.96
N LEU A 197 -14.46 -4.61 -5.66
CA LEU A 197 -14.26 -5.88 -4.95
C LEU A 197 -15.19 -6.98 -5.45
N ILE A 198 -16.42 -6.65 -5.83
CA ILE A 198 -17.42 -7.61 -6.34
C ILE A 198 -17.15 -7.97 -7.81
N ILE A 199 -16.77 -6.98 -8.63
CA ILE A 199 -16.67 -7.14 -10.09
C ILE A 199 -15.38 -7.90 -10.51
N HIS A 200 -14.49 -8.24 -9.57
CA HIS A 200 -13.19 -8.87 -9.82
C HIS A 200 -12.30 -7.96 -10.70
N PRO A 201 -11.33 -7.23 -10.12
CA PRO A 201 -10.58 -6.24 -10.88
C PRO A 201 -9.51 -6.95 -11.74
N GLU A 202 -9.85 -7.42 -12.93
CA GLU A 202 -8.84 -7.72 -13.96
C GLU A 202 -8.07 -6.45 -14.39
N PHE A 203 -8.58 -5.27 -14.03
CA PHE A 203 -7.95 -3.97 -14.27
C PHE A 203 -6.69 -3.69 -13.43
N ILE A 204 -6.38 -4.49 -12.40
CA ILE A 204 -5.14 -4.35 -11.61
C ILE A 204 -4.28 -5.62 -11.70
N ASN A 205 -4.27 -6.24 -12.87
CA ASN A 205 -3.27 -7.26 -13.18
C ASN A 205 -1.87 -6.64 -13.07
N VAL A 206 -1.17 -6.99 -12.01
CA VAL A 206 0.25 -6.73 -11.84
C VAL A 206 0.95 -7.38 -13.03
N ARG A 207 1.65 -6.59 -13.85
CA ARG A 207 2.58 -7.16 -14.83
C ARG A 207 3.61 -7.97 -14.07
N ILE A 208 3.47 -9.29 -14.09
CA ILE A 208 4.56 -10.18 -13.71
C ILE A 208 5.70 -9.85 -14.69
N SER A 209 6.85 -9.43 -14.16
CA SER A 209 8.03 -9.22 -14.99
C SER A 209 8.29 -10.52 -15.77
N GLN A 210 8.18 -10.43 -17.10
CA GLN A 210 8.28 -11.56 -18.05
C GLN A 210 9.57 -12.36 -17.89
N TYR A 211 10.62 -11.78 -17.28
CA TYR A 211 11.87 -12.45 -16.99
C TYR A 211 11.77 -13.54 -15.92
N LYS A 212 10.81 -13.44 -14.99
CA LYS A 212 10.72 -14.42 -13.90
C LYS A 212 10.11 -15.73 -14.38
N GLU A 213 9.12 -15.69 -15.26
CA GLU A 213 8.58 -16.88 -15.93
C GLU A 213 9.65 -17.56 -16.80
N LEU A 214 10.42 -16.78 -17.57
CA LEU A 214 11.53 -17.29 -18.39
C LEU A 214 12.62 -17.97 -17.53
N SER A 215 12.96 -17.38 -16.37
CA SER A 215 13.93 -17.97 -15.44
C SER A 215 13.42 -19.22 -14.69
N LEU A 216 12.10 -19.38 -14.58
CA LEU A 216 11.45 -20.54 -13.96
C LEU A 216 11.24 -21.67 -14.97
N SER A 217 10.91 -21.35 -16.23
CA SER A 217 10.81 -22.32 -17.31
C SER A 217 12.18 -22.95 -17.64
N LEU A 218 13.27 -22.16 -17.59
CA LEU A 218 14.65 -22.65 -17.75
C LEU A 218 15.13 -23.56 -16.58
N LYS A 219 14.43 -23.59 -15.43
CA LYS A 219 14.76 -24.48 -14.32
C LYS A 219 14.12 -25.87 -14.42
N TYR A 220 13.18 -26.08 -15.34
CA TYR A 220 12.63 -27.41 -15.61
C TYR A 220 13.60 -28.23 -16.46
N ARG A 221 14.00 -29.42 -15.95
CA ARG A 221 14.81 -30.39 -16.71
C ARG A 221 14.05 -30.80 -17.97
N GLY A 222 14.51 -30.32 -19.13
CA GLY A 222 13.90 -30.55 -20.44
C GLY A 222 13.67 -29.29 -21.27
N ALA A 223 13.88 -28.10 -20.71
CA ALA A 223 13.86 -26.85 -21.48
C ALA A 223 15.14 -26.73 -22.33
N GLU A 224 15.05 -27.01 -23.63
CA GLU A 224 16.10 -26.69 -24.60
C GLU A 224 15.95 -25.23 -25.05
N GLU A 225 17.07 -24.48 -25.02
CA GLU A 225 17.18 -23.16 -25.64
C GLU A 225 17.15 -23.31 -27.16
N ILE A 226 15.96 -23.24 -27.77
CA ILE A 226 15.87 -23.15 -29.22
C ILE A 226 16.01 -21.67 -29.61
N GLY A 227 17.27 -21.24 -29.78
CA GLY A 227 17.72 -20.13 -30.64
C GLY A 227 17.02 -18.77 -30.52
N LEU A 228 17.76 -17.76 -30.04
CA LEU A 228 17.42 -16.35 -30.18
C LEU A 228 17.39 -15.93 -31.66
N SER A 229 16.18 -15.77 -32.23
CA SER A 229 15.97 -14.99 -33.45
C SER A 229 15.63 -13.56 -33.06
N ILE A 230 16.56 -12.63 -33.31
CA ILE A 230 16.30 -11.19 -33.19
C ILE A 230 15.60 -10.77 -34.49
N ASP A 231 14.31 -10.46 -34.40
CA ASP A 231 13.61 -9.71 -35.44
C ASP A 231 12.86 -8.54 -34.77
N GLU A 232 12.81 -7.39 -35.47
CA GLU A 232 12.49 -6.05 -34.95
C GLU A 232 11.05 -5.83 -34.36
N GLY A 233 10.32 -6.89 -34.01
CA GLY A 233 8.91 -6.85 -33.63
C GLY A 233 8.52 -7.39 -32.25
N GLY A 234 9.47 -7.77 -31.40
CA GLY A 234 9.22 -8.25 -30.03
C GLY A 234 9.20 -9.79 -29.89
N LEU A 235 9.61 -10.25 -28.70
CA LEU A 235 9.76 -11.67 -28.37
C LEU A 235 8.39 -12.39 -28.34
N GLN A 236 8.19 -13.34 -29.26
CA GLN A 236 7.15 -14.36 -29.15
C GLN A 236 7.78 -15.72 -28.90
N VAL A 237 7.35 -16.38 -27.82
CA VAL A 237 7.68 -17.79 -27.55
C VAL A 237 6.57 -18.63 -28.19
N LEU A 238 6.91 -19.37 -29.26
CA LEU A 238 6.04 -20.41 -29.81
C LEU A 238 6.15 -21.66 -28.93
N MET A 239 5.05 -22.05 -28.29
CA MET A 239 4.92 -23.36 -27.64
C MET A 239 4.42 -24.37 -28.68
N ALA A 240 5.12 -25.49 -28.83
CA ALA A 240 4.64 -26.70 -29.50
C ALA A 240 4.24 -27.74 -28.46
#